data_AF-A0AAD6T352-F1
#
_entry.id   AF-A0AAD6T352-F1
#
_cell.length_a   1.000
_cell.length_b   1.000
_cell.length_c   1.000
_cell.angle_alpha   90.00
_cell.angle_beta   90.00
_cell.angle_gamma   90.00
#
_symmetry.space_group_name_H-M   'P 1'
#
loop_
_entity.id
_entity.type
_entity.pdbx_description
1 polymer ?
#
loop_
_entity_poly.entity_id
_entity_poly.type
_entity_poly.pdbx_seq_one_letter_code
_entity_poly.pdbx_strand_id
1 'polypeptide(L)'
;MWCTRWFLPLLLLPLPTAPPYFLVLFLLSLFIQAKPCFYCIVVLVTLFFSSCYWQPFPIDGPLSVPWSDNITTFAQALNATIAAPYDRPLPPVMSTLDRCWCDFWGGGFFDPYNVSHWERSSVQKLADELERERKAELAALSPPEKLDEVPAACEVEPMPRTAAPEPSASVRRESHVRGVAANMWSVVQPYIRSARAMAESSAPLFQTVNVTASEQPAESLPPLRWEYDLQTYGLGLVVDFGWTRK
;
A
#
# COMPACT_ATOMS: atom_id res chain seq x y z
N MET A 1 -36.89 -1.48 12.08
CA MET A 1 -35.64 -0.70 12.09
C MET A 1 -35.64 0.24 10.89
N TRP A 2 -36.12 1.48 11.06
CA TRP A 2 -36.24 2.43 9.94
C TRP A 2 -34.90 2.94 9.41
N CYS A 3 -33.81 2.75 10.18
CA CYS A 3 -32.47 3.18 9.81
C CYS A 3 -31.94 2.48 8.54
N THR A 4 -32.29 1.20 8.32
CA THR A 4 -31.77 0.45 7.15
C THR A 4 -32.33 0.93 5.82
N ARG A 5 -33.49 1.59 5.83
CA ARG A 5 -34.09 2.19 4.63
C ARG A 5 -33.23 3.32 4.06
N TRP A 6 -32.45 4.00 4.91
CA TRP A 6 -31.52 5.05 4.51
C TRP A 6 -30.18 4.51 3.99
N PHE A 7 -29.90 3.22 4.16
CA PHE A 7 -28.68 2.57 3.65
C PHE A 7 -28.88 1.92 2.28
N LEU A 8 -30.10 1.87 1.76
CA LEU A 8 -30.37 1.31 0.44
C LEU A 8 -29.64 2.08 -0.70
N PRO A 9 -29.51 3.43 -0.66
CA PRO A 9 -28.70 4.16 -1.64
C PRO A 9 -27.20 3.83 -1.59
N LEU A 10 -26.66 3.45 -0.41
CA LEU A 10 -25.26 3.03 -0.27
C LEU A 10 -24.95 1.76 -1.05
N LEU A 11 -25.91 0.82 -1.11
CA LEU A 11 -25.76 -0.44 -1.84
C LEU A 11 -25.85 -0.26 -3.36
N LEU A 12 -26.37 0.88 -3.83
CA LEU A 12 -26.51 1.20 -5.25
C LEU A 12 -25.33 2.02 -5.80
N LEU A 13 -24.45 2.54 -4.93
CA LEU A 13 -23.24 3.21 -5.37
C LEU A 13 -22.25 2.15 -5.92
N PRO A 14 -21.65 2.37 -7.10
CA PRO A 14 -20.65 1.48 -7.66
C PRO A 14 -19.37 1.51 -6.80
N LEU A 15 -19.35 0.68 -5.77
CA LEU A 15 -18.15 0.30 -5.02
C LEU A 15 -17.19 -0.35 -6.02
N PRO A 16 -15.93 0.12 -6.24
CA PRO A 16 -15.05 0.86 -5.33
C PRO A 16 -14.49 2.18 -5.90
N THR A 17 -15.22 2.86 -6.79
CA THR A 17 -14.70 4.02 -7.55
C THR A 17 -14.89 5.38 -6.86
N ALA A 18 -15.75 5.45 -5.85
CA ALA A 18 -16.04 6.71 -5.19
C ALA A 18 -14.89 7.13 -4.24
N PRO A 19 -14.51 8.41 -4.23
CA PRO A 19 -13.41 8.89 -3.40
C PRO A 19 -13.74 8.82 -1.90
N PRO A 20 -12.75 8.58 -1.02
CA PRO A 20 -12.97 8.40 0.42
C PRO A 20 -13.63 9.62 1.09
N TYR A 21 -13.35 10.83 0.59
CA TYR A 21 -13.99 12.05 1.08
C TYR A 21 -15.53 11.98 0.94
N PHE A 22 -16.03 11.44 -0.17
CA PHE A 22 -17.46 11.38 -0.43
C PHE A 22 -18.13 10.47 0.59
N LEU A 23 -17.50 9.35 0.95
CA LEU A 23 -18.02 8.50 2.02
C LEU A 23 -17.97 9.15 3.39
N VAL A 24 -16.89 9.86 3.72
CA VAL A 24 -16.80 10.53 5.03
C VAL A 24 -17.88 11.59 5.15
N LEU A 25 -18.08 12.40 4.10
CA LEU A 25 -19.16 13.40 4.05
C LEU A 25 -20.53 12.74 4.06
N PHE A 26 -20.70 11.62 3.35
CA PHE A 26 -21.94 10.88 3.31
C PHE A 26 -22.27 10.26 4.67
N LEU A 27 -21.30 9.62 5.32
CA LEU A 27 -21.40 9.12 6.68
C LEU A 27 -21.75 10.27 7.63
N LEU A 28 -21.00 11.37 7.59
CA LEU A 28 -21.25 12.55 8.42
C LEU A 28 -22.67 13.11 8.20
N SER A 29 -23.11 13.21 6.95
CA SER A 29 -24.47 13.62 6.60
C SER A 29 -25.52 12.67 7.18
N LEU A 30 -25.29 11.36 7.10
CA LEU A 30 -26.15 10.35 7.72
C LEU A 30 -26.15 10.45 9.26
N PHE A 31 -25.01 10.70 9.88
CA PHE A 31 -24.90 10.91 11.32
C PHE A 31 -25.75 12.10 11.77
N ILE A 32 -25.73 13.20 11.01
CA ILE A 32 -26.47 14.43 11.32
C ILE A 32 -27.97 14.24 11.09
N GLN A 33 -28.37 13.61 9.97
CA GLN A 33 -29.78 13.53 9.57
C GLN A 33 -30.54 12.39 10.25
N ALA A 34 -29.91 11.22 10.44
CA ALA A 34 -30.62 9.99 10.79
C ALA A 34 -30.53 9.60 12.27
N LYS A 35 -29.69 10.27 13.09
CA LYS A 35 -29.36 9.82 14.46
C LYS A 35 -29.18 8.30 14.53
N PRO A 36 -28.23 7.73 13.75
CA PRO A 36 -28.14 6.30 13.58
C PRO A 36 -27.93 5.62 14.93
N CYS A 37 -28.59 4.50 15.11
CA CYS A 37 -28.39 3.65 16.28
C CYS A 37 -26.92 3.21 16.36
N PHE A 38 -26.39 2.97 17.57
CA PHE A 38 -25.01 2.49 17.74
C PHE A 38 -24.70 1.25 16.87
N TYR A 39 -25.62 0.29 16.81
CA TYR A 39 -25.49 -0.90 15.97
C TYR A 39 -25.39 -0.57 14.47
N CYS A 40 -26.11 0.45 14.01
CA CYS A 40 -26.13 0.87 12.62
C CYS A 40 -24.74 1.39 12.21
N ILE A 41 -24.10 2.15 13.10
CA ILE A 41 -22.75 2.69 12.91
C ILE A 41 -21.73 1.55 12.84
N VAL A 42 -21.79 0.61 13.79
CA VAL A 42 -20.89 -0.55 13.82
C VAL A 42 -21.04 -1.37 12.53
N VAL A 43 -22.26 -1.64 12.08
CA VAL A 43 -22.50 -2.39 10.83
C VAL A 43 -21.96 -1.64 9.62
N LEU A 44 -22.15 -0.32 9.53
CA LEU A 44 -21.60 0.48 8.43
C LEU A 44 -20.07 0.45 8.43
N VAL A 45 -19.44 0.69 9.58
CA VAL A 45 -17.99 0.63 9.72
C VAL A 45 -17.48 -0.74 9.29
N THR A 46 -18.07 -1.83 9.78
CA THR A 46 -17.67 -3.19 9.39
C THR A 46 -17.82 -3.42 7.88
N LEU A 47 -18.91 -2.95 7.27
CA LEU A 47 -19.14 -3.09 5.83
C LEU A 47 -18.08 -2.32 5.03
N PHE A 48 -17.72 -1.11 5.45
CA PHE A 48 -16.65 -0.34 4.82
C PHE A 48 -15.27 -0.99 4.99
N PHE A 49 -14.94 -1.48 6.18
CA PHE A 49 -13.68 -2.19 6.43
C PHE A 49 -13.61 -3.53 5.68
N SER A 50 -14.73 -4.21 5.45
CA SER A 50 -14.75 -5.46 4.68
C SER A 50 -14.73 -5.24 3.16
N SER A 51 -15.00 -4.03 2.68
CA SER A 51 -15.08 -3.71 1.24
C SER A 51 -13.70 -3.51 0.58
N CYS A 52 -12.68 -4.16 1.11
CA CYS A 52 -11.38 -4.22 0.46
C CYS A 52 -11.48 -5.13 -0.78
N TYR A 53 -10.93 -4.69 -1.90
CA TYR A 53 -10.91 -5.49 -3.12
C TYR A 53 -9.59 -6.24 -3.23
N TRP A 54 -9.67 -7.58 -3.25
CA TRP A 54 -8.54 -8.52 -3.25
C TRP A 54 -8.51 -9.43 -4.50
N GLN A 55 -9.06 -8.97 -5.62
CA GLN A 55 -9.12 -9.84 -6.80
C GLN A 55 -7.72 -9.99 -7.40
N PRO A 56 -7.24 -11.23 -7.60
CA PRO A 56 -5.93 -11.45 -8.20
C PRO A 56 -6.03 -11.16 -9.70
N PHE A 57 -4.99 -10.55 -10.26
CA PHE A 57 -4.98 -10.05 -11.64
C PHE A 57 -4.02 -10.86 -12.51
N PRO A 58 -4.33 -11.07 -13.80
CA PRO A 58 -3.40 -11.69 -14.72
C PRO A 58 -2.16 -10.81 -14.89
N ILE A 59 -0.99 -11.41 -14.86
CA ILE A 59 0.28 -10.68 -15.00
C ILE A 59 0.47 -10.06 -16.40
N ASP A 60 -0.25 -10.58 -17.39
CA ASP A 60 -0.26 -10.05 -18.76
C ASP A 60 -1.21 -8.84 -18.92
N GLY A 61 -1.87 -8.42 -17.83
CA GLY A 61 -2.73 -7.24 -17.83
C GLY A 61 -1.97 -5.96 -18.17
N PRO A 62 -2.60 -5.00 -18.86
CA PRO A 62 -2.01 -3.70 -19.13
C PRO A 62 -1.91 -2.87 -17.85
N LEU A 63 -0.84 -2.09 -17.75
CA LEU A 63 -0.67 -1.05 -16.73
C LEU A 63 -1.60 0.13 -17.06
N SER A 64 -2.13 0.80 -16.03
CA SER A 64 -2.92 2.02 -16.20
C SER A 64 -2.13 3.13 -16.87
N VAL A 65 -0.83 3.23 -16.54
CA VAL A 65 0.12 4.17 -17.13
C VAL A 65 1.40 3.39 -17.44
N PRO A 66 1.87 3.38 -18.70
CA PRO A 66 3.11 2.70 -19.06
C PRO A 66 4.29 3.34 -18.31
N TRP A 67 5.20 2.53 -17.78
CA TRP A 67 6.38 3.05 -17.07
C TRP A 67 7.42 3.63 -18.03
N SER A 68 7.47 3.06 -19.24
CA SER A 68 8.27 3.49 -20.38
C SER A 68 7.64 2.95 -21.65
N ASP A 69 8.12 3.39 -22.83
CA ASP A 69 7.57 2.98 -24.13
C ASP A 69 7.55 1.45 -24.36
N ASN A 70 8.43 0.72 -23.66
CA ASN A 70 8.55 -0.74 -23.77
C ASN A 70 7.86 -1.51 -22.63
N ILE A 71 7.34 -0.83 -21.61
CA ILE A 71 6.79 -1.44 -20.39
C ILE A 71 5.32 -1.04 -20.25
N THR A 72 4.45 -1.83 -20.87
CA THR A 72 3.01 -1.61 -20.91
C THR A 72 2.22 -2.65 -20.10
N THR A 73 2.84 -3.77 -19.69
CA THR A 73 2.18 -4.83 -18.91
C THR A 73 2.84 -5.08 -17.56
N PHE A 74 2.10 -5.69 -16.62
CA PHE A 74 2.66 -6.05 -15.29
C PHE A 74 3.83 -7.03 -15.40
N ALA A 75 3.78 -7.99 -16.35
CA ALA A 75 4.87 -8.93 -16.60
C ALA A 75 6.16 -8.22 -17.04
N GLN A 76 6.04 -7.24 -17.93
CA GLN A 76 7.18 -6.44 -18.38
C GLN A 76 7.73 -5.57 -17.24
N ALA A 77 6.85 -4.96 -16.45
CA ALA A 77 7.22 -4.16 -15.29
C ALA A 77 7.95 -4.99 -14.23
N LEU A 78 7.48 -6.21 -13.98
CA LEU A 78 8.11 -7.13 -13.06
C LEU A 78 9.50 -7.55 -13.56
N ASN A 79 9.62 -7.94 -14.84
CA ASN A 79 10.90 -8.29 -15.44
C ASN A 79 11.92 -7.15 -15.39
N ALA A 80 11.48 -5.90 -15.53
CA ALA A 80 12.33 -4.72 -15.41
C ALA A 80 12.75 -4.41 -13.95
N THR A 81 11.96 -4.87 -12.97
CA THR A 81 12.18 -4.62 -11.54
C THR A 81 13.11 -5.66 -10.91
N ILE A 82 13.07 -6.90 -11.37
CA ILE A 82 13.91 -7.98 -10.84
C ILE A 82 15.36 -7.80 -11.35
N ALA A 83 16.31 -7.61 -10.43
CA ALA A 83 17.70 -7.33 -10.77
C ALA A 83 18.47 -8.52 -11.41
N ALA A 84 17.99 -9.75 -11.22
CA ALA A 84 18.66 -10.96 -11.69
C ALA A 84 17.74 -11.77 -12.63
N PRO A 85 18.29 -12.41 -13.67
CA PRO A 85 17.50 -13.28 -14.55
C PRO A 85 16.81 -14.36 -13.71
N TYR A 86 15.49 -14.43 -13.84
CA TYR A 86 14.64 -15.38 -13.13
C TYR A 86 14.36 -16.55 -14.07
N ASP A 87 14.94 -17.73 -13.78
CA ASP A 87 14.89 -18.90 -14.69
C ASP A 87 13.55 -19.64 -14.65
N ARG A 88 12.66 -19.28 -13.73
CA ARG A 88 11.38 -19.96 -13.54
C ARG A 88 10.25 -19.27 -14.31
N PRO A 89 9.21 -20.02 -14.71
CA PRO A 89 8.03 -19.39 -15.28
C PRO A 89 7.40 -18.45 -14.25
N LEU A 90 7.09 -17.23 -14.69
CA LEU A 90 6.38 -16.25 -13.88
C LEU A 90 4.99 -16.78 -13.48
N PRO A 91 4.48 -16.44 -12.29
CA PRO A 91 3.14 -16.83 -11.91
C PRO A 91 2.12 -16.17 -12.88
N PRO A 92 1.13 -16.93 -13.38
CA PRO A 92 0.15 -16.40 -14.34
C PRO A 92 -0.74 -15.32 -13.72
N VAL A 93 -0.82 -15.28 -12.40
CA VAL A 93 -1.66 -14.37 -11.62
C VAL A 93 -0.83 -13.79 -10.49
N MET A 94 -0.91 -12.47 -10.31
CA MET A 94 -0.26 -11.77 -9.21
C MET A 94 -1.25 -11.28 -8.16
N SER A 95 -0.83 -11.33 -6.90
CA SER A 95 -1.52 -10.70 -5.77
C SER A 95 -1.10 -9.24 -5.69
N THR A 96 -2.00 -8.34 -6.10
CA THR A 96 -1.78 -6.90 -5.92
C THR A 96 -1.90 -6.49 -4.46
N LEU A 97 -1.41 -5.30 -4.13
CA LEU A 97 -1.73 -4.68 -2.84
C LEU A 97 -3.23 -4.43 -2.72
N ASP A 98 -3.76 -4.53 -1.51
CA ASP A 98 -5.21 -4.54 -1.30
C ASP A 98 -5.77 -3.14 -1.45
N ARG A 99 -6.83 -3.02 -2.26
CA ARG A 99 -7.53 -1.75 -2.43
C ARG A 99 -8.58 -1.65 -1.34
N CYS A 100 -8.16 -1.18 -0.18
CA CYS A 100 -9.06 -0.85 0.91
C CYS A 100 -9.49 0.61 0.81
N TRP A 101 -10.76 0.88 1.12
CA TRP A 101 -11.28 2.25 1.28
C TRP A 101 -10.52 3.08 2.31
N CYS A 102 -9.94 2.37 3.28
CA CYS A 102 -9.28 2.93 4.44
C CYS A 102 -7.80 2.53 4.45
N ASP A 103 -7.05 2.90 3.41
CA ASP A 103 -5.59 2.81 3.50
C ASP A 103 -5.06 3.95 4.40
N PHE A 104 -5.16 3.75 5.70
CA PHE A 104 -4.64 4.68 6.70
C PHE A 104 -3.11 4.74 6.74
N TRP A 105 -2.44 3.81 6.06
CA TRP A 105 -1.00 3.57 6.22
C TRP A 105 -0.19 4.05 5.01
N GLY A 106 -0.77 4.02 3.80
CA GLY A 106 -0.04 4.21 2.53
C GLY A 106 0.19 5.64 2.06
N GLY A 107 -0.50 6.64 2.61
CA GLY A 107 -0.30 8.05 2.22
C GLY A 107 -1.62 8.81 2.10
N GLY A 108 -1.77 9.82 2.97
CA GLY A 108 -2.82 10.84 2.90
C GLY A 108 -4.26 10.33 2.87
N PHE A 109 -4.99 10.45 3.98
CA PHE A 109 -6.43 10.18 4.05
C PHE A 109 -7.28 10.95 3.00
N PHE A 110 -6.71 11.99 2.39
CA PHE A 110 -7.36 12.85 1.40
C PHE A 110 -6.65 12.94 0.05
N ASP A 111 -5.57 12.19 -0.17
CA ASP A 111 -4.88 12.27 -1.46
C ASP A 111 -5.67 11.48 -2.52
N PRO A 112 -5.75 11.99 -3.77
CA PRO A 112 -6.38 11.26 -4.85
C PRO A 112 -5.65 9.93 -5.06
N TYR A 113 -6.41 8.86 -5.22
CA TYR A 113 -5.85 7.52 -5.36
C TYR A 113 -4.97 7.45 -6.61
N ASN A 114 -3.66 7.31 -6.40
CA ASN A 114 -2.70 7.21 -7.49
C ASN A 114 -2.54 5.76 -7.93
N VAL A 115 -3.32 5.37 -8.95
CA VAL A 115 -3.30 4.02 -9.53
C VAL A 115 -1.89 3.62 -9.96
N SER A 116 -1.15 4.52 -10.61
CA SER A 116 0.20 4.23 -11.09
C SER A 116 1.19 3.92 -9.96
N HIS A 117 1.05 4.59 -8.82
CA HIS A 117 1.86 4.32 -7.63
C HIS A 117 1.52 2.95 -7.04
N TRP A 118 0.23 2.66 -6.88
CA TRP A 118 -0.23 1.36 -6.39
C TRP A 118 0.20 0.19 -7.29
N GLU A 119 0.18 0.37 -8.61
CA GLU A 119 0.67 -0.62 -9.57
C GLU A 119 2.16 -0.89 -9.37
N ARG A 120 2.97 0.17 -9.24
CA ARG A 120 4.41 0.07 -8.92
C ARG A 120 4.67 -0.67 -7.63
N SER A 121 4.00 -0.28 -6.54
CA SER A 121 4.16 -0.93 -5.24
C SER A 121 3.71 -2.40 -5.27
N SER A 122 2.69 -2.73 -6.06
CA SER A 122 2.24 -4.13 -6.23
C SER A 122 3.27 -4.97 -6.98
N VAL A 123 3.85 -4.44 -8.06
CA VAL A 123 4.94 -5.12 -8.79
C VAL A 123 6.17 -5.28 -7.90
N GLN A 124 6.52 -4.24 -7.13
CA GLN A 124 7.67 -4.28 -6.22
C GLN A 124 7.49 -5.34 -5.12
N LYS A 125 6.30 -5.40 -4.50
CA LYS A 125 6.00 -6.43 -3.50
C LYS A 125 6.16 -7.85 -4.07
N LEU A 126 5.68 -8.07 -5.29
CA LEU A 126 5.83 -9.37 -5.96
C LEU A 126 7.31 -9.67 -6.29
N ALA A 127 8.07 -8.67 -6.73
CA ALA A 127 9.51 -8.83 -6.97
C ALA A 127 10.24 -9.23 -5.67
N ASP A 128 9.95 -8.55 -4.56
CA ASP A 128 10.52 -8.86 -3.24
C ASP A 128 10.15 -10.27 -2.77
N GLU A 129 8.91 -10.70 -3.02
CA GLU A 129 8.43 -12.04 -2.68
C GLU A 129 9.18 -13.14 -3.47
N LEU A 130 9.32 -12.97 -4.79
CA LEU A 130 10.06 -13.89 -5.64
C LEU A 130 11.55 -13.95 -5.27
N GLU A 131 12.14 -12.81 -4.91
CA GLU A 131 13.54 -12.76 -4.46
C GLU A 131 13.72 -13.48 -3.12
N ARG A 132 12.77 -13.34 -2.20
CA ARG A 132 12.75 -14.06 -0.92
C ARG A 132 12.61 -15.57 -1.12
N GLU A 133 11.73 -16.01 -2.00
CA GLU A 133 11.58 -17.43 -2.35
C GLU A 133 12.88 -18.00 -2.91
N ARG A 134 13.50 -17.32 -3.87
CA ARG A 134 14.80 -17.73 -4.43
C ARG A 134 15.88 -17.83 -3.36
N LYS A 135 15.97 -16.86 -2.46
CA LYS A 135 16.94 -16.88 -1.34
C LYS A 135 16.70 -18.07 -0.41
N ALA A 136 15.44 -18.37 -0.10
CA ALA A 136 15.08 -19.53 0.73
C ALA A 136 15.48 -20.85 0.07
N GLU A 137 15.33 -20.96 -1.24
CA GLU A 137 15.73 -22.17 -1.99
C GLU A 137 17.23 -22.32 -2.11
N LEU A 138 17.96 -21.23 -2.35
CA LEU A 138 19.43 -21.24 -2.33
C LEU A 138 19.94 -21.68 -0.96
N ALA A 139 19.34 -21.18 0.12
CA ALA A 139 19.66 -21.57 1.49
C ALA A 139 19.29 -23.04 1.79
N ALA A 140 18.25 -23.58 1.16
CA ALA A 140 17.89 -25.00 1.28
C ALA A 140 18.83 -25.93 0.50
N LEU A 141 19.43 -25.43 -0.60
CA LEU A 141 20.37 -26.18 -1.43
C LEU A 141 21.81 -26.14 -0.92
N SER A 142 22.22 -25.07 -0.21
CA SER A 142 23.46 -25.11 0.55
C SER A 142 23.31 -26.20 1.60
N PRO A 143 24.08 -27.32 1.53
CA PRO A 143 24.11 -28.28 2.61
C PRO A 143 24.43 -27.53 3.90
N PRO A 144 23.96 -27.97 5.08
CA PRO A 144 24.52 -27.44 6.31
C PRO A 144 26.02 -27.65 6.18
N GLU A 145 26.74 -26.55 5.96
CA GLU A 145 28.18 -26.50 6.04
C GLU A 145 28.43 -27.09 7.41
N LYS A 146 28.87 -28.37 7.43
CA LYS A 146 29.27 -29.01 8.66
C LYS A 146 30.33 -28.05 9.16
N LEU A 147 29.98 -27.26 10.16
CA LEU A 147 30.94 -26.60 11.01
C LEU A 147 31.79 -27.76 11.48
N ASP A 148 32.91 -27.94 10.78
CA ASP A 148 33.97 -28.80 11.23
C ASP A 148 34.20 -28.35 12.67
N GLU A 149 33.94 -29.27 13.58
CA GLU A 149 34.33 -29.24 14.97
C GLU A 149 35.73 -28.65 15.01
N VAL A 150 35.85 -27.36 15.30
CA VAL A 150 37.13 -26.79 15.71
C VAL A 150 37.36 -27.43 17.07
N PRO A 151 38.31 -28.36 17.21
CA PRO A 151 38.53 -29.03 18.48
C PRO A 151 38.85 -27.94 19.50
N ALA A 152 38.10 -27.97 20.60
CA ALA A 152 38.30 -27.13 21.76
C ALA A 152 39.72 -27.34 22.31
N ALA A 153 40.66 -26.54 21.84
CA ALA A 153 41.94 -26.34 22.50
C ALA A 153 41.66 -25.41 23.70
N CYS A 154 41.58 -26.04 24.87
CA CYS A 154 41.57 -25.40 26.17
C CYS A 154 42.72 -24.41 26.31
N GLU A 155 42.41 -23.13 26.58
CA GLU A 155 43.33 -22.28 27.32
C GLU A 155 42.54 -21.57 28.43
N VAL A 156 42.75 -22.09 29.65
CA VAL A 156 42.20 -21.60 30.91
C VAL A 156 43.14 -20.51 31.41
N GLU A 157 42.73 -19.24 31.31
CA GLU A 157 43.34 -18.17 32.12
C GLU A 157 42.54 -17.98 33.42
N PRO A 158 43.18 -18.03 34.60
CA PRO A 158 42.51 -17.87 35.89
C PRO A 158 42.38 -16.39 36.27
N MET A 159 41.15 -15.87 36.36
CA MET A 159 40.89 -14.56 36.96
C MET A 159 40.97 -14.60 38.50
N PRO A 160 41.46 -13.53 39.16
CA PRO A 160 41.63 -13.48 40.59
C PRO A 160 40.31 -13.15 41.32
N ARG A 161 40.07 -13.90 42.40
CA ARG A 161 39.00 -13.68 43.38
C ARG A 161 39.13 -12.29 44.02
N THR A 162 38.02 -11.56 44.14
CA THR A 162 37.86 -10.50 45.14
C THR A 162 36.48 -10.62 45.77
N ALA A 163 36.45 -10.37 47.08
CA ALA A 163 35.51 -10.84 48.08
C ALA A 163 34.07 -10.32 47.98
N ALA A 164 33.19 -11.05 48.68
CA ALA A 164 31.80 -10.72 48.96
C ALA A 164 31.64 -9.53 49.93
N PRO A 165 30.46 -8.89 49.91
CA PRO A 165 29.80 -8.53 51.16
C PRO A 165 28.35 -9.04 51.24
N GLU A 166 27.89 -9.06 52.48
CA GLU A 166 26.71 -9.68 53.10
C GLU A 166 25.31 -9.23 52.64
N PRO A 167 24.25 -9.96 53.06
CA PRO A 167 22.90 -9.82 52.55
C PRO A 167 22.07 -8.81 53.36
N SER A 168 21.26 -8.00 52.68
CA SER A 168 20.07 -7.39 53.29
C SER A 168 19.04 -6.94 52.25
N ALA A 169 17.78 -7.00 52.68
CA ALA A 169 16.57 -6.40 52.10
C ALA A 169 15.82 -7.17 51.00
N SER A 170 14.85 -7.94 51.49
CA SER A 170 13.52 -8.23 50.93
C SER A 170 13.09 -7.38 49.73
N VAL A 171 12.94 -8.02 48.55
CA VAL A 171 12.19 -7.45 47.43
C VAL A 171 10.74 -7.92 47.49
N ARG A 172 9.90 -6.92 47.78
CA ARG A 172 8.46 -6.89 47.85
C ARG A 172 7.86 -7.24 46.48
N ARG A 173 7.04 -8.30 46.44
CA ARG A 173 6.26 -8.74 45.29
C ARG A 173 5.04 -7.82 45.15
N GLU A 174 5.19 -6.71 44.41
CA GLU A 174 4.05 -5.87 44.02
C GLU A 174 3.58 -6.23 42.61
N SER A 175 2.34 -6.71 42.56
CA SER A 175 1.55 -6.99 41.38
C SER A 175 1.20 -5.70 40.64
N HIS A 176 1.85 -5.44 39.51
CA HIS A 176 1.49 -4.34 38.61
C HIS A 176 0.62 -4.86 37.45
N VAL A 177 -0.68 -4.96 37.68
CA VAL A 177 -1.71 -5.01 36.62
C VAL A 177 -1.99 -3.57 36.20
N ARG A 178 -1.14 -3.01 35.33
CA ARG A 178 -1.37 -1.74 34.59
C ARG A 178 -0.28 -1.60 33.53
N GLY A 179 -0.53 -2.09 32.32
CA GLY A 179 0.46 -1.99 31.26
C GLY A 179 0.12 -2.72 29.96
N VAL A 180 -1.12 -2.59 29.45
CA VAL A 180 -1.47 -3.13 28.12
C VAL A 180 -1.71 -2.02 27.08
N ALA A 181 -1.98 -0.77 27.50
CA ALA A 181 -2.19 0.33 26.56
C ALA A 181 -0.90 1.05 26.10
N ALA A 182 0.24 0.87 26.77
CA ALA A 182 1.50 1.57 26.44
C ALA A 182 2.42 0.80 25.47
N ASN A 183 2.23 -0.53 25.33
CA ASN A 183 3.11 -1.35 24.47
C ASN A 183 2.66 -1.44 23.00
N MET A 184 1.50 -0.88 22.64
CA MET A 184 1.09 -0.81 21.22
C MET A 184 1.77 0.34 20.46
N TRP A 185 2.27 1.36 21.16
CA TRP A 185 2.92 2.52 20.52
C TRP A 185 4.40 2.28 20.17
N SER A 186 5.08 1.34 20.85
CA SER A 186 6.49 1.01 20.58
C SER A 186 6.67 0.16 19.32
N VAL A 187 5.61 -0.53 18.86
CA VAL A 187 5.63 -1.35 17.63
C VAL A 187 5.45 -0.49 16.37
N VAL A 188 4.80 0.68 16.47
CA VAL A 188 4.55 1.59 15.32
C VAL A 188 5.70 2.59 15.10
N GLN A 189 6.50 2.88 16.14
CA GLN A 189 7.61 3.85 16.06
C GLN A 189 8.72 3.56 15.01
N PRO A 190 9.14 2.31 14.73
CA PRO A 190 10.21 2.09 13.74
C PRO A 190 9.76 2.33 12.29
N TYR A 191 8.46 2.23 11.97
CA TYR A 191 7.95 2.46 10.61
C TYR A 191 7.88 3.95 10.24
N ILE A 192 7.46 4.82 11.17
CA ILE A 192 7.35 6.27 10.93
C ILE A 192 8.74 6.90 10.70
N ARG A 193 9.79 6.34 11.32
CA ARG A 193 11.17 6.83 11.15
C ARG A 193 11.75 6.46 9.78
N SER A 194 11.34 5.33 9.19
CA SER A 194 11.76 4.90 7.84
C SER A 194 11.12 5.73 6.73
N ALA A 195 9.85 6.11 6.87
CA ALA A 195 9.16 6.98 5.91
C ALA A 195 9.79 8.38 5.81
N ARG A 196 10.35 8.90 6.91
CA ARG A 196 11.05 10.19 6.91
C ARG A 196 12.45 10.10 6.30
N ALA A 197 13.15 8.97 6.44
CA ALA A 197 14.45 8.75 5.81
C ALA A 197 14.35 8.60 4.28
N MET A 198 13.21 8.11 3.75
CA MET A 198 12.98 8.03 2.30
C MET A 198 12.55 9.36 1.67
N ALA A 199 11.96 10.27 2.44
CA ALA A 199 11.56 11.60 1.96
C ALA A 199 12.75 12.57 1.75
N GLU A 200 13.93 12.27 2.29
CA GLU A 200 15.07 13.20 2.30
C GLU A 200 16.22 12.77 1.37
N SER A 201 16.11 11.60 0.72
CA SER A 201 17.10 11.05 -0.22
C SER A 201 16.58 10.91 -1.66
N SER A 202 15.77 11.87 -2.10
CA SER A 202 15.44 12.05 -3.53
C SER A 202 15.56 13.52 -3.90
N ALA A 203 16.79 14.02 -3.95
CA ALA A 203 17.11 15.14 -4.84
C ALA A 203 17.24 14.56 -6.25
N PRO A 204 16.30 14.82 -7.18
CA PRO A 204 16.46 14.39 -8.55
C PRO A 204 17.57 15.23 -9.20
N LEU A 205 18.65 14.56 -9.60
CA LEU A 205 19.48 15.03 -10.70
C LEU A 205 18.60 14.95 -11.96
N PHE A 206 17.81 16.00 -12.17
CA PHE A 206 17.14 16.24 -13.44
C PHE A 206 18.24 16.47 -14.48
N GLN A 207 18.56 15.43 -15.24
CA GLN A 207 19.18 15.57 -16.54
C GLN A 207 18.13 16.27 -17.42
N THR A 208 18.39 17.53 -17.73
CA THR A 208 17.65 18.34 -18.68
C THR A 208 17.78 17.69 -20.06
N VAL A 209 16.93 16.70 -20.35
CA VAL A 209 16.69 16.28 -21.73
C VAL A 209 15.96 17.44 -22.37
N ASN A 210 16.63 18.14 -23.27
CA ASN A 210 16.04 19.13 -24.16
C ASN A 210 15.04 18.41 -25.08
N VAL A 211 13.87 18.08 -24.54
CA VAL A 211 12.70 17.77 -25.34
C VAL A 211 12.31 19.10 -25.96
N THR A 212 12.60 19.22 -27.25
CA THR A 212 12.09 20.28 -28.10
C THR A 212 10.57 20.15 -28.09
N ALA A 213 9.93 20.77 -27.11
CA ALA A 213 8.49 20.91 -27.06
C ALA A 213 8.10 21.65 -28.33
N SER A 214 7.46 20.93 -29.25
CA SER A 214 6.76 21.53 -30.37
C SER A 214 5.67 22.39 -29.76
N GLU A 215 5.95 23.68 -29.66
CA GLU A 215 5.07 24.75 -29.20
C GLU A 215 3.92 24.84 -30.20
N GLN A 216 2.92 23.96 -30.04
CA GLN A 216 1.66 24.13 -30.75
C GLN A 216 0.96 25.36 -30.18
N PRO A 217 0.64 26.35 -31.02
CA PRO A 217 -0.05 27.56 -30.57
C PRO A 217 -1.36 27.13 -29.92
N ALA A 218 -1.61 27.63 -28.71
CA ALA A 218 -2.88 27.51 -28.04
C ALA A 218 -3.95 28.20 -28.90
N GLU A 219 -4.56 27.45 -29.80
CA GLU A 219 -5.75 27.87 -30.53
C GLU A 219 -6.82 28.16 -29.47
N SER A 220 -7.19 29.43 -29.37
CA SER A 220 -8.29 29.91 -28.53
C SER A 220 -9.59 29.30 -29.03
N LEU A 221 -9.94 28.14 -28.49
CA LEU A 221 -11.17 27.44 -28.85
C LEU A 221 -12.38 28.21 -28.32
N PRO A 222 -13.47 28.30 -29.09
CA PRO A 222 -14.68 29.01 -28.68
C PRO A 222 -15.26 28.40 -27.39
N PRO A 223 -15.77 29.23 -26.46
CA PRO A 223 -16.15 28.81 -25.10
C PRO A 223 -17.37 27.86 -25.02
N LEU A 224 -18.02 27.55 -26.13
CA LEU A 224 -19.15 26.62 -26.21
C LEU A 224 -18.90 25.57 -27.27
N ARG A 225 -18.12 24.53 -26.90
CA ARG A 225 -18.14 23.25 -27.62
C ARG A 225 -19.25 22.39 -27.03
N TRP A 226 -20.02 21.75 -27.90
CA TRP A 226 -21.14 20.89 -27.53
C TRP A 226 -20.71 19.49 -27.10
N GLU A 227 -19.45 19.14 -27.35
CA GLU A 227 -18.86 17.84 -27.04
C GLU A 227 -17.63 18.02 -26.15
N TYR A 228 -17.61 17.31 -25.03
CA TYR A 228 -16.47 17.24 -24.11
C TYR A 228 -15.99 15.80 -24.04
N ASP A 229 -14.79 15.57 -24.57
CA ASP A 229 -14.10 14.30 -24.43
C ASP A 229 -13.33 14.28 -23.09
N LEU A 230 -13.75 13.40 -22.17
CA LEU A 230 -13.08 13.21 -20.88
C LEU A 230 -12.15 11.99 -20.87
N GLN A 231 -11.93 11.34 -22.02
CA GLN A 231 -11.01 10.20 -22.12
C GLN A 231 -9.58 10.58 -21.79
N THR A 232 -9.16 11.80 -22.12
CA THR A 232 -7.82 12.33 -21.75
C THR A 232 -7.62 12.43 -20.24
N TYR A 233 -8.69 12.45 -19.46
CA TYR A 233 -8.66 12.46 -18.00
C TYR A 233 -8.90 11.07 -17.39
N GLY A 234 -8.91 10.01 -18.20
CA GLY A 234 -9.11 8.63 -17.75
C GLY A 234 -10.56 8.27 -17.38
N LEU A 235 -11.53 9.14 -17.69
CA LEU A 235 -12.94 8.94 -17.32
C LEU A 235 -13.72 8.08 -18.34
N GLY A 236 -13.11 7.71 -19.49
CA GLY A 236 -13.72 6.81 -20.48
C GLY A 236 -15.09 7.26 -20.98
N LEU A 237 -15.35 8.58 -20.98
CA LEU A 237 -16.68 9.15 -21.16
C LEU A 237 -16.62 10.38 -22.06
N VAL A 238 -17.56 10.48 -22.99
CA VAL A 238 -17.76 11.64 -23.86
C VAL A 238 -19.12 12.23 -23.55
N VAL A 239 -19.16 13.52 -23.18
CA VAL A 239 -20.40 14.25 -22.90
C VAL A 239 -20.80 15.05 -24.13
N ASP A 240 -21.86 14.64 -24.80
CA ASP A 240 -22.44 15.33 -25.95
C ASP A 240 -23.77 15.99 -25.57
N PHE A 241 -23.83 17.33 -25.68
CA PHE A 241 -25.02 18.14 -25.40
C PHE A 241 -25.90 18.38 -26.64
N GLY A 242 -25.57 17.81 -27.79
CA GLY A 242 -26.21 18.04 -29.09
C GLY A 242 -27.57 17.33 -29.32
N TRP A 243 -28.19 16.77 -28.30
CA TRP A 243 -29.43 15.99 -28.45
C TRP A 243 -30.66 16.90 -28.63
N THR A 244 -30.92 17.37 -29.85
CA THR A 244 -32.22 17.94 -30.22
C THR A 244 -33.26 16.84 -30.35
N ARG A 245 -34.29 16.84 -29.49
CA ARG A 245 -35.48 16.01 -29.68
C ARG A 245 -36.15 16.39 -31.00
N LYS A 246 -36.30 15.43 -31.91
CA LYS A 246 -37.28 15.50 -33.00
C LYS A 246 -38.66 15.15 -32.47
#